data_AF-A0A0D8HJC1-F1
#
_entry.id   AF-A0A0D8HJC1-F1
#
_cell.length_a   1.000
_cell.length_b   1.000
_cell.length_c   1.000
_cell.angle_alpha   90.00
_cell.angle_beta   90.00
_cell.angle_gamma   90.00
#
_symmetry.space_group_name_H-M   'P 1'
#
loop_
_entity.id
_entity.type
_entity.pdbx_description
1 polymer ?
#
loop_
_entity_poly.entity_id
_entity_poly.type
_entity_poly.pdbx_seq_one_letter_code
_entity_poly.pdbx_strand_id
1 'polypeptide(L)'
;MFIRAKTTKNKATGTKYIKHQLVRSYREGDKVRQEIVMDLGRLEIDPKDYKKLAQILTMRLAGSESLFEGDLELKSIADKVLSSFSVTQTLRSDREVITKDSEFLNVNISSLEASDIRRLGPELIASSFYDRLKIKEQLLRCGLSEKETAIAKAVICARLVAPSSDLETHRFLKEDSALYELVDQDLSNIGKDAIYEIADAIYEAKDSIEMALIKAENELYPTNKRLFLFDLTNAYFEGRTLGNDLAQYGHSKEKRFDCTLVSLALLVDDRGLPIYSHIYPGNQSEPETLGDVLSSISSHLRQGLFSEDLPTVIMDRGIATYDNIALIESYGLSPSFADFPKNRPNWPF
;
A
#
# COMPACT_ATOMS: atom_id res chain seq x y z
N MET A 1 -8.54 12.15 37.68
CA MET A 1 -9.90 11.87 37.19
C MET A 1 -10.28 10.45 37.63
N PHE A 2 -11.54 10.00 37.46
CA PHE A 2 -11.96 8.62 37.76
C PHE A 2 -13.02 8.13 36.75
N ILE A 3 -13.14 6.81 36.58
CA ILE A 3 -14.18 6.21 35.75
C ILE A 3 -15.45 6.01 36.57
N ARG A 4 -16.57 6.52 36.05
CA ARG A 4 -17.91 6.32 36.60
C ARG A 4 -18.69 5.38 35.70
N ALA A 5 -19.15 4.27 36.26
CA ALA A 5 -20.12 3.38 35.62
C ALA A 5 -21.55 3.86 35.93
N LYS A 6 -22.38 4.03 34.90
CA LYS A 6 -23.79 4.44 35.02
C LYS A 6 -24.69 3.49 34.26
N THR A 7 -25.68 2.93 34.95
CA THR A 7 -26.75 2.16 34.32
C THR A 7 -27.63 3.09 33.49
N THR A 8 -27.70 2.83 32.20
CA THR A 8 -28.46 3.58 31.19
C THR A 8 -29.45 2.63 30.52
N LYS A 9 -30.57 3.16 30.02
CA LYS A 9 -31.59 2.38 29.30
C LYS A 9 -31.59 2.80 27.82
N ASN A 10 -31.56 1.85 26.90
CA ASN A 10 -31.75 2.14 25.48
C ASN A 10 -33.21 2.60 25.28
N LYS A 11 -33.41 3.77 24.67
CA LYS A 11 -34.74 4.36 24.46
C LYS A 11 -35.58 3.59 23.42
N ALA A 12 -34.94 2.90 22.48
CA ALA A 12 -35.62 2.16 21.41
C ALA A 12 -35.97 0.72 21.83
N THR A 13 -35.06 0.04 22.53
CA THR A 13 -35.20 -1.40 22.85
C THR A 13 -35.50 -1.68 24.32
N GLY A 14 -35.43 -0.67 25.19
CA GLY A 14 -35.71 -0.79 26.61
C GLY A 14 -34.69 -1.57 27.44
N THR A 15 -33.65 -2.14 26.82
CA THR A 15 -32.60 -2.90 27.52
C THR A 15 -31.70 -1.98 28.35
N LYS A 16 -31.38 -2.43 29.57
CA LYS A 16 -30.47 -1.73 30.49
C LYS A 16 -29.04 -2.12 30.18
N TYR A 17 -28.14 -1.14 30.19
CA TYR A 17 -26.72 -1.34 29.97
C TYR A 17 -25.86 -0.42 30.83
N ILE A 18 -24.62 -0.82 31.08
CA ILE A 18 -23.65 0.01 31.79
C ILE A 18 -22.89 0.84 30.76
N LYS A 19 -22.82 2.15 31.01
CA LYS A 19 -21.99 3.09 30.27
C LYS A 19 -20.89 3.62 31.19
N HIS A 20 -19.70 3.81 30.66
CA HIS A 20 -18.53 4.29 31.39
C HIS A 20 -18.22 5.73 30.97
N GLN A 21 -17.86 6.58 31.93
CA GLN A 21 -17.53 7.98 31.71
C GLN A 21 -16.29 8.35 32.50
N LEU A 22 -15.38 9.12 31.91
CA LEU A 22 -14.26 9.74 32.63
C LEU A 22 -14.73 11.04 33.25
N VAL A 23 -14.57 11.16 34.57
CA VAL A 23 -15.07 12.28 35.37
C VAL A 23 -13.92 12.97 36.08
N ARG A 24 -13.90 14.30 36.00
CA ARG A 24 -12.99 15.17 36.76
C ARG A 24 -13.75 15.77 37.95
N SER A 25 -13.17 15.69 39.14
CA SER A 25 -13.64 16.43 40.31
C SER A 25 -12.83 17.71 40.46
N TYR A 26 -13.52 18.83 40.69
CA TYR A 26 -12.90 20.11 40.99
C TYR A 26 -13.64 20.79 42.14
N ARG A 27 -12.99 21.75 42.81
CA ARG A 27 -13.59 22.55 43.88
C ARG A 27 -13.95 23.94 43.36
N GLU A 28 -15.15 24.39 43.67
CA GLU A 28 -15.63 25.74 43.42
C GLU A 28 -16.06 26.33 44.76
N GLY A 29 -15.16 27.09 45.39
CA GLY A 29 -15.26 27.45 46.81
C GLY A 29 -15.28 26.22 47.72
N ASP A 30 -16.25 26.15 48.63
CA ASP A 30 -16.43 25.03 49.58
C ASP A 30 -17.18 23.82 48.99
N LYS A 31 -17.62 23.88 47.72
CA LYS A 31 -18.40 22.80 47.09
C LYS A 31 -17.53 21.99 46.13
N VAL A 32 -17.57 20.66 46.26
CA VAL A 32 -16.97 19.74 45.28
C VAL A 32 -17.96 19.53 44.14
N ARG A 33 -17.54 19.82 42.91
CA ARG A 33 -18.31 19.57 41.68
C ARG A 33 -17.63 18.51 40.83
N GLN A 34 -18.41 17.93 39.91
CA GLN A 34 -17.94 16.90 38.99
C GLN A 34 -18.30 17.31 37.55
N GLU A 35 -17.34 17.13 36.65
CA GLU A 35 -17.48 17.38 35.22
C GLU A 35 -17.17 16.10 34.45
N ILE A 36 -17.97 15.82 33.42
CA ILE A 36 -17.72 14.69 32.52
C ILE A 36 -16.69 15.17 31.49
N VAL A 37 -15.51 14.58 31.51
CA VAL A 37 -14.41 14.91 30.59
C VAL A 37 -14.64 14.20 29.26
N MET A 38 -15.01 12.92 29.31
CA MET A 38 -15.14 12.06 28.14
C MET A 38 -16.17 10.97 28.40
N ASP A 39 -16.95 10.65 27.37
CA ASP A 39 -17.82 9.48 27.39
C ASP A 39 -17.07 8.30 26.78
N LEU A 40 -16.89 7.23 27.57
CA LEU A 40 -16.07 6.06 27.18
C LEU A 40 -16.92 4.95 26.56
N GLY A 41 -18.23 5.16 26.42
CA GLY A 41 -19.14 4.16 25.87
C GLY A 41 -19.30 2.93 26.77
N ARG A 42 -19.38 1.74 26.16
CA ARG A 42 -19.46 0.45 26.86
C ARG A 42 -18.05 -0.15 26.89
N LEU A 43 -17.49 -0.27 28.08
CA LEU A 43 -16.20 -0.92 28.28
C LEU A 43 -16.39 -2.27 28.97
N GLU A 44 -15.78 -3.32 28.42
CA GLU A 44 -15.69 -4.64 29.05
C GLU A 44 -14.41 -4.71 29.89
N ILE A 45 -14.41 -4.05 31.05
CA ILE A 45 -13.24 -4.02 31.97
C ILE A 45 -13.68 -4.32 33.40
N ASP A 46 -12.80 -4.98 34.17
CA ASP A 46 -13.04 -5.23 35.59
C ASP A 46 -13.04 -3.89 36.37
N PRO A 47 -14.00 -3.67 37.29
CA PRO A 47 -14.01 -2.51 38.19
C PRO A 47 -12.68 -2.23 38.93
N LYS A 48 -11.86 -3.25 39.17
CA LYS A 48 -10.53 -3.11 39.79
C LYS A 48 -9.57 -2.29 38.94
N ASP A 49 -9.71 -2.34 37.62
CA ASP A 49 -8.82 -1.65 36.68
C ASP A 49 -9.30 -0.25 36.30
N TYR A 50 -10.48 0.17 36.77
CA TYR A 50 -11.01 1.52 36.54
C TYR A 50 -10.02 2.61 36.96
N LYS A 51 -9.32 2.40 38.07
CA LYS A 51 -8.34 3.38 38.58
C LYS A 51 -7.12 3.49 37.66
N LYS A 52 -6.59 2.35 37.20
CA LYS A 52 -5.45 2.31 36.28
C LYS A 52 -5.82 2.94 34.93
N LEU A 53 -6.96 2.55 34.35
CA LEU A 53 -7.42 3.13 33.09
C LEU A 53 -7.67 4.64 33.21
N ALA A 54 -8.26 5.10 34.33
CA ALA A 54 -8.43 6.53 34.57
C ALA A 54 -7.09 7.28 34.63
N GLN A 55 -6.05 6.67 35.22
CA GLN A 55 -4.70 7.25 35.28
C GLN A 55 -4.08 7.32 33.88
N ILE A 56 -4.14 6.23 33.09
CA ILE A 56 -3.64 6.19 31.71
C ILE A 56 -4.31 7.28 30.86
N LEU A 57 -5.64 7.37 30.90
CA LEU A 57 -6.40 8.39 30.17
C LEU A 57 -6.07 9.81 30.65
N THR A 58 -5.90 10.02 31.97
CA THR A 58 -5.55 11.34 32.51
C THR A 58 -4.15 11.77 32.05
N MET A 59 -3.17 10.87 32.05
CA MET A 59 -1.81 11.16 31.62
C MET A 59 -1.75 11.50 30.14
N ARG A 60 -2.44 10.72 29.30
CA ARG A 60 -2.52 10.98 27.85
C ARG A 60 -3.24 12.29 27.52
N LEU A 61 -4.33 12.61 28.21
CA LEU A 61 -5.02 13.90 28.10
C LEU A 61 -4.23 15.10 28.63
N ALA A 62 -3.09 14.86 29.29
CA ALA A 62 -2.18 15.88 29.77
C ALA A 62 -0.85 15.88 28.97
N GLY A 63 -0.84 15.26 27.78
CA GLY A 63 0.31 15.20 26.89
C GLY A 63 1.51 14.39 27.43
N SER A 64 1.32 13.57 28.47
CA SER A 64 2.40 12.79 29.09
C SER A 64 2.21 11.30 28.83
N GLU A 65 3.14 10.66 28.14
CA GLU A 65 3.19 9.20 28.02
C GLU A 65 4.19 8.60 29.00
N SER A 66 3.73 7.66 29.83
CA SER A 66 4.65 6.84 30.64
C SER A 66 5.19 5.69 29.79
N LEU A 67 6.49 5.73 29.49
CA LEU A 67 7.23 4.68 28.77
C LEU A 67 7.33 3.37 29.57
N PHE A 68 7.15 3.42 30.89
CA PHE A 68 7.32 2.28 31.77
C PHE A 68 6.09 2.10 32.69
N GLU A 69 5.76 0.82 32.92
CA GLU A 69 4.68 0.30 33.77
C GLU A 69 3.26 0.29 33.17
N GLY A 70 2.74 -0.91 32.86
CA GLY A 70 1.30 -1.18 32.84
C GLY A 70 0.74 -1.97 31.64
N ASP A 71 -0.14 -2.91 32.00
CA ASP A 71 -1.09 -3.74 31.23
C ASP A 71 -1.36 -3.30 29.77
N LEU A 72 -0.88 -4.08 28.80
CA LEU A 72 -1.04 -3.83 27.35
C LEU A 72 -2.52 -3.72 26.94
N GLU A 73 -3.39 -4.48 27.60
CA GLU A 73 -4.82 -4.50 27.32
C GLU A 73 -5.48 -3.17 27.67
N LEU A 74 -5.14 -2.58 28.82
CA LEU A 74 -5.66 -1.27 29.24
C LEU A 74 -5.16 -0.12 28.34
N LYS A 75 -3.93 -0.22 27.82
CA LYS A 75 -3.40 0.76 26.85
C LYS A 75 -4.18 0.72 25.55
N SER A 76 -4.42 -0.48 25.00
CA SER A 76 -5.22 -0.67 23.78
C SER A 76 -6.65 -0.13 23.93
N ILE A 77 -7.27 -0.34 25.10
CA ILE A 77 -8.59 0.24 25.40
C ILE A 77 -8.52 1.77 25.45
N ALA A 78 -7.49 2.34 26.08
CA ALA A 78 -7.31 3.79 26.11
C ALA A 78 -7.07 4.39 24.72
N ASP A 79 -6.31 3.72 23.84
CA ASP A 79 -6.07 4.14 22.45
C ASP A 79 -7.39 4.22 21.67
N LYS A 80 -8.18 3.13 21.71
CA LYS A 80 -9.48 3.05 21.02
C LYS A 80 -10.46 4.13 21.49
N VAL A 81 -10.47 4.42 22.79
CA VAL A 81 -11.40 5.40 23.34
C VAL A 81 -10.98 6.82 22.98
N LEU A 82 -9.68 7.13 23.03
CA LEU A 82 -9.16 8.45 22.65
C LEU A 82 -9.38 8.75 21.16
N SER A 83 -9.16 7.77 20.27
CA SER A 83 -9.43 7.94 18.84
C SER A 83 -10.92 8.17 18.54
N SER A 84 -11.82 7.50 19.27
CA SER A 84 -13.26 7.76 19.13
C SER A 84 -13.69 9.15 19.65
N PHE A 85 -12.99 9.66 20.67
CA PHE A 85 -13.27 10.95 21.28
C PHE A 85 -12.80 12.11 20.40
N SER A 86 -11.59 12.04 19.83
CA SER A 86 -11.09 13.07 18.91
C SER A 86 -12.02 13.27 17.72
N VAL A 87 -12.49 12.18 17.09
CA VAL A 87 -13.49 12.22 16.00
C VAL A 87 -14.79 12.92 16.44
N THR A 88 -15.27 12.65 17.65
CA THR A 88 -16.50 13.26 18.17
C THR A 88 -16.35 14.75 18.49
N GLN A 89 -15.15 15.19 18.90
CA GLN A 89 -14.85 16.60 19.17
C GLN A 89 -14.75 17.40 17.87
N THR A 90 -14.11 16.86 16.83
CA THR A 90 -14.03 17.46 15.49
C THR A 90 -15.41 17.67 14.87
N LEU A 91 -16.31 16.68 14.97
CA LEU A 91 -17.68 16.78 14.48
C LEU A 91 -18.55 17.81 15.25
N ARG A 92 -18.18 18.15 16.49
CA ARG A 92 -18.85 19.21 17.27
C ARG A 92 -18.35 20.59 16.90
N SER A 93 -17.05 20.75 16.68
CA SER A 93 -16.48 22.03 16.21
C SER A 93 -16.97 22.39 14.80
N ASP A 94 -17.12 21.42 13.90
CA ASP A 94 -17.60 21.66 12.53
C ASP A 94 -19.05 22.16 12.47
N ARG A 95 -19.85 21.93 13.52
CA ARG A 95 -21.24 22.43 13.60
C ARG A 95 -21.35 23.87 14.09
N GLU A 96 -20.31 24.44 14.69
CA GLU A 96 -20.33 25.81 15.21
C GLU A 96 -19.66 26.84 14.29
N VAL A 97 -18.94 26.41 13.23
CA VAL A 97 -18.17 27.30 12.36
C VAL A 97 -18.80 27.40 10.96
N ILE A 98 -19.98 28.03 10.87
CA ILE A 98 -20.41 28.69 9.63
C ILE A 98 -21.01 30.05 9.99
N THR A 99 -20.15 30.98 10.39
CA THR A 99 -20.41 32.41 10.26
C THR A 99 -19.22 33.08 9.62
N LYS A 100 -19.45 33.63 8.42
CA LYS A 100 -18.53 34.50 7.68
C LYS A 100 -18.27 35.76 8.51
N ASP A 101 -17.11 35.80 9.14
CA ASP A 101 -16.25 36.97 9.27
C ASP A 101 -14.89 36.44 9.75
N SER A 102 -13.79 36.92 9.18
CA SER A 102 -12.44 36.43 9.53
C SER A 102 -12.01 37.03 10.86
N GLU A 103 -12.64 36.57 11.94
CA GLU A 103 -12.12 36.76 13.30
C GLU A 103 -10.87 35.91 13.47
N PHE A 104 -9.74 36.57 13.73
CA PHE A 104 -8.54 35.89 14.15
C PHE A 104 -8.76 35.31 15.55
N LEU A 105 -8.85 33.98 15.65
CA LEU A 105 -8.88 33.28 16.92
C LEU A 105 -7.47 33.23 17.51
N ASN A 106 -7.29 33.82 18.69
CA ASN A 106 -6.06 33.68 19.45
C ASN A 106 -5.98 32.27 20.02
N VAL A 107 -5.16 31.41 19.41
CA VAL A 107 -4.88 30.06 19.90
C VAL A 107 -3.61 30.08 20.74
N ASN A 108 -3.67 29.53 21.95
CA ASN A 108 -2.45 29.31 22.74
C ASN A 108 -1.71 28.11 22.15
N ILE A 109 -0.59 28.37 21.48
CA ILE A 109 0.25 27.32 20.86
C ILE A 109 0.76 26.33 21.91
N SER A 110 0.97 26.78 23.15
CA SER A 110 1.44 25.93 24.26
C SER A 110 0.38 24.94 24.75
N SER A 111 -0.88 25.09 24.33
CA SER A 111 -1.95 24.14 24.63
C SER A 111 -2.33 23.26 23.44
N LEU A 112 -1.59 23.32 22.32
CA LEU A 112 -1.81 22.40 21.21
C LEU A 112 -1.26 21.02 21.58
N GLU A 113 -2.12 20.01 21.49
CA GLU A 113 -1.75 18.60 21.51
C GLU A 113 -2.08 18.00 20.15
N ALA A 114 -1.17 17.19 19.61
CA ALA A 114 -1.37 16.47 18.35
C ALA A 114 -1.40 14.97 18.63
N SER A 115 -2.42 14.29 18.13
CA SER A 115 -2.53 12.83 18.11
C SER A 115 -2.63 12.37 16.65
N ASP A 116 -2.25 11.13 16.37
CA ASP A 116 -2.34 10.54 15.03
C ASP A 116 -1.61 11.37 13.96
N ILE A 117 -0.37 11.76 14.25
CA ILE A 117 0.47 12.48 13.28
C ILE A 117 0.77 11.52 12.12
N ARG A 118 0.35 11.90 10.92
CA ARG A 118 0.58 11.14 9.68
C ARG A 118 1.38 11.95 8.66
N ARG A 119 2.11 11.23 7.82
CA ARG A 119 2.82 11.74 6.65
C ARG A 119 1.89 11.77 5.44
N LEU A 120 1.88 12.89 4.71
CA LEU A 120 1.00 13.09 3.56
C LEU A 120 1.73 13.42 2.25
N GLY A 121 2.95 13.97 2.29
CA GLY A 121 3.60 14.56 1.12
C GLY A 121 3.76 13.58 -0.06
N PRO A 122 4.62 12.56 0.04
CA PRO A 122 4.76 11.53 -0.99
C PRO A 122 3.49 10.70 -1.21
N GLU A 123 2.72 10.45 -0.16
CA GLU A 123 1.46 9.71 -0.20
C GLU A 123 0.46 10.37 -1.14
N LEU A 124 0.34 11.70 -1.08
CA LEU A 124 -0.54 12.48 -1.93
C LEU A 124 -0.11 12.42 -3.40
N ILE A 125 1.19 12.46 -3.67
CA ILE A 125 1.72 12.33 -5.04
C ILE A 125 1.44 10.93 -5.59
N ALA A 126 1.73 9.89 -4.81
CA ALA A 126 1.46 8.51 -5.18
C ALA A 126 -0.02 8.28 -5.46
N SER A 127 -0.91 8.73 -4.56
CA SER A 127 -2.36 8.67 -4.73
C SER A 127 -2.81 9.42 -5.99
N SER A 128 -2.27 10.61 -6.25
CA SER A 128 -2.64 11.40 -7.44
C SER A 128 -2.28 10.67 -8.73
N PHE A 129 -1.10 10.07 -8.82
CA PHE A 129 -0.71 9.28 -10.00
C PHE A 129 -1.51 7.98 -10.13
N TYR A 130 -1.82 7.32 -9.02
CA TYR A 130 -2.71 6.15 -9.01
C TYR A 130 -4.07 6.50 -9.62
N ASP A 131 -4.66 7.64 -9.24
CA ASP A 131 -5.95 8.10 -9.76
C ASP A 131 -5.86 8.52 -11.24
N ARG A 132 -4.76 9.20 -11.64
CA ARG A 132 -4.53 9.57 -13.05
C ARG A 132 -4.35 8.36 -13.97
N LEU A 133 -3.75 7.28 -13.46
CA LEU A 133 -3.59 6.00 -14.15
C LEU A 133 -4.88 5.17 -14.15
N LYS A 134 -5.94 5.63 -13.48
CA LYS A 134 -7.26 4.98 -13.43
C LYS A 134 -7.18 3.53 -12.91
N ILE A 135 -6.27 3.25 -11.97
CA ILE A 135 -5.99 1.89 -11.51
C ILE A 135 -7.21 1.32 -10.77
N LYS A 136 -7.91 2.13 -9.95
CA LYS A 136 -9.13 1.71 -9.24
C LYS A 136 -10.17 1.14 -10.21
N GLU A 137 -10.43 1.84 -11.30
CA GLU A 137 -11.42 1.46 -12.30
C GLU A 137 -11.07 0.13 -12.96
N GLN A 138 -9.78 -0.17 -13.14
CA GLN A 138 -9.35 -1.45 -13.70
C GLN A 138 -9.49 -2.58 -12.69
N LEU A 139 -9.10 -2.35 -11.44
CA LEU A 139 -9.28 -3.35 -10.38
C LEU A 139 -10.76 -3.71 -10.19
N LEU A 140 -11.66 -2.72 -10.21
CA LEU A 140 -13.11 -2.95 -10.18
C LEU A 140 -13.58 -3.79 -11.40
N ARG A 141 -13.06 -3.51 -12.60
CA ARG A 141 -13.37 -4.31 -13.81
C ARG A 141 -12.86 -5.74 -13.73
N CYS A 142 -11.76 -5.97 -13.02
CA CYS A 142 -11.21 -7.28 -12.74
C CYS A 142 -11.97 -8.04 -11.64
N GLY A 143 -13.00 -7.43 -11.05
CA GLY A 143 -13.89 -8.09 -10.07
C GLY A 143 -13.56 -7.83 -8.61
N LEU A 144 -12.55 -6.99 -8.32
CA LEU A 144 -12.25 -6.59 -6.94
C LEU A 144 -13.37 -5.68 -6.42
N SER A 145 -13.73 -5.85 -5.15
CA SER A 145 -14.71 -5.01 -4.44
C SER A 145 -14.15 -3.61 -4.15
N GLU A 146 -15.04 -2.64 -3.86
CA GLU A 146 -14.64 -1.29 -3.43
C GLU A 146 -13.63 -1.33 -2.27
N LYS A 147 -13.85 -2.23 -1.30
CA LYS A 147 -12.93 -2.40 -0.16
C LYS A 147 -11.57 -2.94 -0.59
N GLU A 148 -11.53 -3.96 -1.44
CA GLU A 148 -10.28 -4.51 -1.96
C GLU A 148 -9.53 -3.47 -2.80
N THR A 149 -10.22 -2.69 -3.63
CA THR A 149 -9.57 -1.63 -4.41
C THR A 149 -9.01 -0.50 -3.53
N ALA A 150 -9.66 -0.17 -2.42
CA ALA A 150 -9.13 0.76 -1.43
C ALA A 150 -7.87 0.20 -0.75
N ILE A 151 -7.88 -1.07 -0.35
CA ILE A 151 -6.70 -1.74 0.21
C ILE A 151 -5.57 -1.77 -0.83
N ALA A 152 -5.86 -2.10 -2.09
CA ALA A 152 -4.90 -2.12 -3.17
C ALA A 152 -4.27 -0.74 -3.38
N LYS A 153 -5.07 0.34 -3.42
CA LYS A 153 -4.56 1.72 -3.52
C LYS A 153 -3.59 2.03 -2.39
N ALA A 154 -3.97 1.73 -1.14
CA ALA A 154 -3.13 1.95 0.02
C ALA A 154 -1.81 1.17 -0.07
N VAL A 155 -1.86 -0.12 -0.41
CA VAL A 155 -0.67 -0.98 -0.51
C VAL A 155 0.25 -0.57 -1.66
N ILE A 156 -0.29 -0.32 -2.85
CA ILE A 156 0.49 0.12 -4.02
C ILE A 156 1.20 1.43 -3.72
N CYS A 157 0.49 2.43 -3.17
CA CYS A 157 1.08 3.70 -2.82
C CYS A 157 2.12 3.56 -1.70
N ALA A 158 1.85 2.73 -0.68
CA ALA A 158 2.80 2.48 0.40
C ALA A 158 4.10 1.85 -0.11
N ARG A 159 4.01 0.84 -0.98
CA ARG A 159 5.19 0.20 -1.60
C ARG A 159 5.99 1.15 -2.48
N LEU A 160 5.34 2.14 -3.09
CA LEU A 160 6.01 3.18 -3.87
C LEU A 160 6.76 4.18 -2.97
N VAL A 161 6.18 4.63 -1.86
CA VAL A 161 6.75 5.70 -1.01
C VAL A 161 7.69 5.18 0.08
N ALA A 162 7.50 3.93 0.52
CA ALA A 162 8.24 3.28 1.60
C ALA A 162 8.36 1.77 1.29
N PRO A 163 9.22 1.36 0.33
CA PRO A 163 9.36 -0.04 -0.05
C PRO A 163 9.89 -0.88 1.13
N SER A 164 9.08 -1.83 1.58
CA SER A 164 9.38 -2.69 2.74
C SER A 164 8.67 -4.05 2.63
N SER A 165 8.75 -4.90 3.65
CA SER A 165 7.93 -6.14 3.71
C SER A 165 6.43 -5.84 3.87
N ASP A 166 5.55 -6.82 3.63
CA ASP A 166 4.10 -6.65 3.84
C ASP A 166 3.74 -6.34 5.30
N LEU A 167 4.43 -6.98 6.24
CA LEU A 167 4.24 -6.70 7.67
C LEU A 167 4.63 -5.26 8.00
N GLU A 168 5.74 -4.78 7.45
CA GLU A 168 6.16 -3.40 7.63
C GLU A 168 5.23 -2.42 6.92
N THR A 169 4.70 -2.80 5.74
CA THR A 169 3.69 -2.02 5.02
C THR A 169 2.42 -1.85 5.87
N HIS A 170 1.98 -2.92 6.54
CA HIS A 170 0.84 -2.86 7.47
C HIS A 170 1.08 -1.89 8.63
N ARG A 171 2.28 -1.92 9.23
CA ARG A 171 2.68 -0.98 10.30
C ARG A 171 2.70 0.45 9.79
N PHE A 172 3.39 0.70 8.67
CA PHE A 172 3.54 2.00 8.04
C PHE A 172 2.17 2.65 7.73
N LEU A 173 1.26 1.88 7.13
CA LEU A 173 -0.10 2.35 6.82
C LEU A 173 -0.90 2.74 8.06
N LYS A 174 -0.67 2.05 9.19
CA LYS A 174 -1.42 2.27 10.42
C LYS A 174 -0.84 3.40 11.27
N GLU A 175 0.48 3.53 11.33
CA GLU A 175 1.17 4.37 12.30
C GLU A 175 1.74 5.66 11.70
N ASP A 176 2.25 5.61 10.47
CA ASP A 176 3.07 6.69 9.90
C ASP A 176 2.39 7.42 8.73
N SER A 177 1.57 6.71 7.95
CA SER A 177 1.10 7.18 6.64
C SER A 177 -0.34 7.70 6.66
N ALA A 178 -0.63 8.73 5.85
CA ALA A 178 -1.99 9.25 5.66
C ALA A 178 -2.78 8.50 4.55
N LEU A 179 -2.31 7.33 4.10
CA LEU A 179 -2.92 6.62 2.96
C LEU A 179 -4.31 6.06 3.26
N TYR A 180 -4.63 5.73 4.52
CA TYR A 180 -5.98 5.32 4.90
C TYR A 180 -6.99 6.48 4.83
N GLU A 181 -6.52 7.71 4.95
CA GLU A 181 -7.32 8.93 4.81
C GLU A 181 -7.49 9.35 3.34
N LEU A 182 -6.68 8.79 2.42
CA LEU A 182 -6.71 9.07 0.98
C LEU A 182 -7.53 8.06 0.16
N VAL A 183 -8.17 7.09 0.82
CA VAL A 183 -9.05 6.11 0.21
C VAL A 183 -10.51 6.38 0.60
N ASP A 184 -11.44 5.88 -0.20
CA ASP A 184 -12.87 6.11 -0.03
C ASP A 184 -13.57 5.09 0.88
N GLN A 185 -12.80 4.21 1.53
CA GLN A 185 -13.28 3.16 2.43
C GLN A 185 -12.60 3.26 3.78
N ASP A 186 -13.31 2.94 4.86
CA ASP A 186 -12.73 2.87 6.20
C ASP A 186 -11.85 1.62 6.34
N LEU A 187 -10.53 1.85 6.40
CA LEU A 187 -9.52 0.81 6.56
C LEU A 187 -8.95 0.73 7.98
N SER A 188 -9.50 1.45 8.96
CA SER A 188 -8.97 1.51 10.34
C SER A 188 -8.86 0.15 11.03
N ASN A 189 -9.69 -0.82 10.64
CA ASN A 189 -9.76 -2.16 11.23
C ASN A 189 -9.18 -3.28 10.35
N ILE A 190 -8.36 -2.96 9.34
CA ILE A 190 -7.74 -4.02 8.52
C ILE A 190 -6.58 -4.69 9.26
N GLY A 191 -6.64 -6.03 9.28
CA GLY A 191 -5.54 -6.85 9.77
C GLY A 191 -4.42 -6.97 8.73
N LYS A 192 -3.26 -7.47 9.16
CA LYS A 192 -2.11 -7.70 8.27
C LYS A 192 -2.46 -8.62 7.11
N ASP A 193 -3.34 -9.60 7.32
CA ASP A 193 -3.65 -10.64 6.32
C ASP A 193 -4.30 -10.04 5.06
N ALA A 194 -5.08 -8.96 5.21
CA ALA A 194 -5.64 -8.22 4.07
C ALA A 194 -4.55 -7.58 3.17
N ILE A 195 -3.37 -7.25 3.73
CA ILE A 195 -2.22 -6.74 2.99
C ILE A 195 -1.55 -7.85 2.16
N TYR A 196 -1.56 -9.08 2.68
CA TYR A 196 -1.04 -10.24 1.96
C TYR A 196 -2.01 -10.69 0.85
N GLU A 197 -3.28 -10.85 1.18
CA GLU A 197 -4.32 -11.33 0.26
C GLU A 197 -4.52 -10.40 -0.95
N ILE A 198 -4.38 -9.08 -0.75
CA ILE A 198 -4.56 -8.14 -1.86
C ILE A 198 -3.46 -8.25 -2.93
N ALA A 199 -2.24 -8.66 -2.54
CA ALA A 199 -1.16 -8.85 -3.50
C ALA A 199 -1.46 -10.00 -4.46
N ASP A 200 -2.03 -11.10 -3.95
CA ASP A 200 -2.47 -12.24 -4.75
C ASP A 200 -3.61 -11.83 -5.71
N ALA A 201 -4.61 -11.09 -5.22
CA ALA A 201 -5.71 -10.60 -6.05
C ALA A 201 -5.25 -9.64 -7.17
N ILE A 202 -4.27 -8.77 -6.88
CA ILE A 202 -3.65 -7.91 -7.91
C ILE A 202 -2.90 -8.77 -8.94
N TYR A 203 -2.18 -9.80 -8.49
CA TYR A 203 -1.40 -10.67 -9.37
C TYR A 203 -2.29 -11.50 -10.30
N GLU A 204 -3.45 -12.01 -9.83
CA GLU A 204 -4.44 -12.68 -10.67
C GLU A 204 -4.96 -11.79 -11.81
N ALA A 205 -5.04 -10.47 -11.57
CA ALA A 205 -5.49 -9.47 -12.53
C ALA A 205 -4.35 -8.86 -13.38
N LYS A 206 -3.10 -9.32 -13.21
CA LYS A 206 -1.89 -8.70 -13.78
C LYS A 206 -2.00 -8.33 -15.25
N ASP A 207 -2.34 -9.28 -16.13
CA ASP A 207 -2.29 -9.02 -17.58
C ASP A 207 -3.32 -7.96 -18.00
N SER A 208 -4.47 -7.90 -17.31
CA SER A 208 -5.48 -6.86 -17.52
C SER A 208 -4.99 -5.50 -17.00
N ILE A 209 -4.31 -5.48 -15.86
CA ILE A 209 -3.71 -4.28 -15.27
C ILE A 209 -2.60 -3.73 -16.18
N GLU A 210 -1.67 -4.57 -16.64
CA GLU A 210 -0.57 -4.16 -17.55
C GLU A 210 -1.12 -3.52 -18.82
N MET A 211 -2.09 -4.16 -19.48
CA MET A 211 -2.73 -3.58 -20.67
C MET A 211 -3.40 -2.24 -20.39
N ALA A 212 -4.06 -2.11 -19.24
CA ALA A 212 -4.74 -0.87 -18.90
C ALA A 212 -3.78 0.25 -18.51
N LEU A 213 -2.66 -0.08 -17.86
CA LEU A 213 -1.58 0.85 -17.55
C LEU A 213 -0.95 1.40 -18.83
N ILE A 214 -0.66 0.53 -19.82
CA ILE A 214 -0.13 0.98 -21.12
C ILE A 214 -1.08 1.98 -21.79
N LYS A 215 -2.40 1.71 -21.75
CA LYS A 215 -3.43 2.63 -22.30
C LYS A 215 -3.47 3.95 -21.55
N ALA A 216 -3.57 3.91 -20.23
CA ALA A 216 -3.65 5.12 -19.40
C ALA A 216 -2.39 5.97 -19.53
N GLU A 217 -1.23 5.33 -19.61
CA GLU A 217 0.04 6.00 -19.82
C GLU A 217 0.12 6.67 -21.20
N ASN A 218 -0.30 5.97 -22.27
CA ASN A 218 -0.37 6.57 -23.62
C ASN A 218 -1.32 7.79 -23.66
N GLU A 219 -2.40 7.78 -22.87
CA GLU A 219 -3.32 8.92 -22.74
C GLU A 219 -2.65 10.11 -22.01
N LEU A 220 -1.94 9.83 -20.91
CA LEU A 220 -1.27 10.86 -20.11
C LEU A 220 -0.02 11.43 -20.79
N TYR A 221 0.67 10.57 -21.52
CA TYR A 221 1.97 10.81 -22.10
C TYR A 221 2.09 10.22 -23.51
N PRO A 222 1.42 10.84 -24.51
CA PRO A 222 1.48 10.35 -25.88
C PRO A 222 2.94 10.28 -26.36
N THR A 223 3.41 9.08 -26.67
CA THR A 223 4.76 8.84 -27.16
C THR A 223 4.74 7.74 -28.21
N ASN A 224 5.66 7.83 -29.17
CA ASN A 224 5.92 6.71 -30.05
C ASN A 224 6.86 5.76 -29.33
N LYS A 225 6.31 4.71 -28.71
CA LYS A 225 7.07 3.65 -28.03
C LYS A 225 7.89 2.87 -29.06
N ARG A 226 9.07 3.39 -29.39
CA ARG A 226 9.97 2.90 -30.44
C ARG A 226 11.09 2.01 -29.92
N LEU A 227 11.28 1.98 -28.61
CA LEU A 227 12.35 1.26 -27.96
C LEU A 227 11.77 0.44 -26.82
N PHE A 228 12.13 -0.83 -26.77
CA PHE A 228 11.87 -1.70 -25.64
C PHE A 228 13.17 -2.25 -25.10
N LEU A 229 13.39 -2.11 -23.80
CA LEU A 229 14.54 -2.65 -23.10
C LEU A 229 14.09 -3.92 -22.38
N PHE A 230 14.74 -5.04 -22.68
CA PHE A 230 14.46 -6.33 -22.09
C PHE A 230 15.62 -6.81 -21.22
N ASP A 231 15.33 -7.10 -19.96
CA ASP A 231 16.26 -7.75 -19.03
C ASP A 231 15.61 -8.93 -18.32
N LEU A 232 16.45 -9.91 -17.98
CA LEU A 232 16.12 -11.05 -17.13
C LEU A 232 16.94 -10.94 -15.85
N THR A 233 16.26 -10.71 -14.72
CA THR A 233 16.89 -10.56 -13.41
C THR A 233 16.52 -11.72 -12.49
N ASN A 234 17.51 -12.31 -11.82
CA ASN A 234 17.30 -13.45 -10.93
C ASN A 234 17.30 -13.00 -9.47
N ALA A 235 16.32 -13.46 -8.69
CA ALA A 235 16.29 -13.34 -7.24
C ALA A 235 16.46 -14.72 -6.59
N TYR A 236 17.16 -14.79 -5.46
CA TYR A 236 17.42 -16.05 -4.74
C TYR A 236 16.65 -16.11 -3.42
N PHE A 237 16.36 -17.32 -2.97
CA PHE A 237 15.75 -17.57 -1.66
C PHE A 237 16.78 -18.10 -0.66
N GLU A 238 16.74 -17.60 0.57
CA GLU A 238 17.53 -18.13 1.69
C GLU A 238 16.82 -19.26 2.44
N GLY A 239 15.50 -19.41 2.22
CA GLY A 239 14.67 -20.44 2.84
C GLY A 239 14.59 -21.75 2.05
N ARG A 240 13.85 -22.73 2.58
CA ARG A 240 13.71 -24.07 1.97
C ARG A 240 12.79 -24.13 0.74
N THR A 241 12.04 -23.06 0.46
CA THR A 241 11.10 -22.92 -0.67
C THR A 241 10.18 -24.12 -0.91
N LEU A 242 9.73 -24.79 0.16
CA LEU A 242 8.86 -25.96 0.07
C LEU A 242 7.50 -25.55 -0.51
N GLY A 243 7.09 -26.19 -1.61
CA GLY A 243 5.81 -25.92 -2.28
C GLY A 243 5.83 -24.73 -3.25
N ASN A 244 7.00 -24.17 -3.55
CA ASN A 244 7.15 -23.18 -4.61
C ASN A 244 7.77 -23.83 -5.86
N ASP A 245 6.93 -24.13 -6.85
CA ASP A 245 7.37 -24.79 -8.09
C ASP A 245 8.28 -23.92 -8.97
N LEU A 246 8.22 -22.59 -8.80
CA LEU A 246 9.09 -21.64 -9.51
C LEU A 246 10.50 -21.59 -8.91
N ALA A 247 10.66 -21.93 -7.63
CA ALA A 247 11.95 -21.88 -6.96
C ALA A 247 12.84 -23.06 -7.38
N GLN A 248 13.72 -22.82 -8.35
CA GLN A 248 14.58 -23.84 -8.96
C GLN A 248 16.06 -23.45 -8.89
N TYR A 249 16.96 -24.42 -8.81
CA TYR A 249 18.40 -24.15 -8.93
C TYR A 249 18.75 -23.78 -10.37
N GLY A 250 19.54 -22.72 -10.55
CA GLY A 250 19.94 -22.23 -11.87
C GLY A 250 21.19 -21.36 -11.83
N HIS A 251 21.49 -20.69 -12.94
CA HIS A 251 22.63 -19.79 -13.04
C HIS A 251 22.33 -18.46 -12.35
N SER A 252 22.82 -18.27 -11.13
CA SER A 252 22.74 -17.01 -10.40
C SER A 252 23.78 -16.00 -10.90
N LYS A 253 23.35 -14.76 -11.19
CA LYS A 253 24.26 -13.63 -11.49
C LYS A 253 25.23 -13.36 -10.32
N GLU A 254 24.80 -13.64 -9.08
CA GLU A 254 25.59 -13.51 -7.86
C GLU A 254 26.42 -14.76 -7.50
N LYS A 255 26.43 -15.78 -8.39
CA LYS A 255 27.16 -17.05 -8.19
C LYS A 255 26.73 -17.82 -6.93
N ARG A 256 25.46 -17.67 -6.53
CA ARG A 256 24.82 -18.47 -5.48
C ARG A 256 24.30 -19.78 -6.08
N PHE A 257 25.00 -20.87 -5.78
CA PHE A 257 24.63 -22.23 -6.19
C PHE A 257 23.94 -23.02 -5.06
N ASP A 258 23.94 -22.45 -3.85
CA ASP A 258 23.37 -22.97 -2.62
C ASP A 258 21.88 -22.63 -2.46
N CYS A 259 21.36 -21.71 -3.27
CA CYS A 259 20.00 -21.20 -3.19
C CYS A 259 19.19 -21.53 -4.44
N THR A 260 17.90 -21.77 -4.25
CA THR A 260 16.92 -21.76 -5.34
C THR A 260 16.64 -20.33 -5.79
N LEU A 261 16.28 -20.17 -7.07
CA LEU A 261 16.12 -18.90 -7.75
C LEU A 261 14.72 -18.80 -8.37
N VAL A 262 14.31 -17.57 -8.66
CA VAL A 262 13.27 -17.22 -9.64
C VAL A 262 13.81 -16.16 -10.57
N SER A 263 13.28 -16.11 -11.79
CA SER A 263 13.73 -15.18 -12.82
C SER A 263 12.59 -14.22 -13.18
N LEU A 264 12.82 -12.92 -13.00
CA LEU A 264 11.92 -11.86 -13.44
C LEU A 264 12.31 -11.41 -14.84
N ALA A 265 11.43 -11.66 -15.79
CA ALA A 265 11.47 -11.03 -17.10
C ALA A 265 10.78 -9.68 -17.02
N LEU A 266 11.47 -8.61 -17.41
CA LEU A 266 10.92 -7.27 -17.43
C LEU A 266 11.20 -6.60 -18.77
N LEU A 267 10.13 -6.14 -19.42
CA LEU A 267 10.18 -5.30 -20.61
C LEU A 267 9.73 -3.89 -20.23
N VAL A 268 10.57 -2.90 -20.50
CA VAL A 268 10.24 -1.48 -20.31
C VAL A 268 10.36 -0.70 -21.61
N ASP A 269 9.71 0.44 -21.70
CA ASP A 269 9.84 1.36 -22.83
C ASP A 269 11.06 2.31 -22.72
N ASP A 270 11.13 3.29 -23.63
CA ASP A 270 12.17 4.32 -23.68
C ASP A 270 12.21 5.24 -22.44
N ARG A 271 11.14 5.24 -21.64
CA ARG A 271 11.02 6.00 -20.39
C ARG A 271 11.25 5.15 -19.15
N GLY A 272 11.50 3.85 -19.33
CA GLY A 272 11.64 2.90 -18.24
C GLY A 272 10.31 2.48 -17.62
N LEU A 273 9.19 2.68 -18.31
CA LEU A 273 7.87 2.28 -17.83
C LEU A 273 7.59 0.81 -18.19
N PRO A 274 7.14 -0.03 -17.22
CA PRO A 274 6.87 -1.44 -17.47
C PRO A 274 5.77 -1.66 -18.51
N ILE A 275 6.09 -2.48 -19.51
CA ILE A 275 5.18 -2.92 -20.58
C ILE A 275 4.76 -4.38 -20.37
N TYR A 276 5.67 -5.20 -19.85
CA TYR A 276 5.42 -6.60 -19.56
C TYR A 276 6.32 -7.05 -18.42
N SER A 277 5.75 -7.85 -17.53
CA SER A 277 6.50 -8.58 -16.52
C SER A 277 6.09 -10.05 -16.49
N HIS A 278 7.00 -10.95 -16.10
CA HIS A 278 6.65 -12.34 -15.82
C HIS A 278 7.69 -12.99 -14.90
N ILE A 279 7.22 -13.86 -14.00
CA ILE A 279 8.08 -14.61 -13.09
C ILE A 279 8.20 -16.04 -13.61
N TYR A 280 9.40 -16.40 -14.02
CA TYR A 280 9.76 -17.73 -14.51
C TYR A 280 10.44 -18.58 -13.43
N PRO A 281 10.40 -19.91 -13.57
CA PRO A 281 11.26 -20.80 -12.79
C PRO A 281 12.74 -20.40 -12.87
N GLY A 282 13.48 -20.54 -11.77
CA GLY A 282 14.89 -20.13 -11.70
C GLY A 282 15.86 -20.86 -12.65
N ASN A 283 15.41 -21.95 -13.27
CA ASN A 283 16.15 -22.75 -14.25
C ASN A 283 15.67 -22.55 -15.69
N GLN A 284 14.78 -21.59 -15.94
CA GLN A 284 14.23 -21.36 -17.28
C GLN A 284 15.33 -20.92 -18.25
N SER A 285 15.25 -21.41 -19.49
CA SER A 285 16.16 -21.02 -20.56
C SER A 285 15.77 -19.67 -21.16
N GLU A 286 16.77 -18.83 -21.45
CA GLU A 286 16.59 -17.48 -22.01
C GLU A 286 15.76 -17.43 -23.33
N PRO A 287 15.87 -18.40 -24.28
CA PRO A 287 15.09 -18.37 -25.52
C PRO A 287 13.58 -18.52 -25.34
N GLU A 288 13.14 -19.35 -24.39
CA GLU A 288 11.71 -19.57 -24.11
C GLU A 288 11.07 -18.29 -23.55
N THR A 289 11.77 -17.64 -22.62
CA THR A 289 11.36 -16.36 -22.02
C THR A 289 11.19 -15.26 -23.07
N LEU A 290 12.06 -15.20 -24.08
CA LEU A 290 11.95 -14.21 -25.15
C LEU A 290 10.72 -14.43 -26.04
N GLY A 291 10.37 -15.69 -26.34
CA GLY A 291 9.20 -16.01 -27.17
C GLY A 291 7.89 -15.50 -26.58
N ASP A 292 7.73 -15.61 -25.26
CA ASP A 292 6.56 -15.10 -24.54
C ASP A 292 6.49 -13.56 -24.59
N VAL A 293 7.63 -12.90 -24.38
CA VAL A 293 7.75 -11.43 -24.44
C VAL A 293 7.37 -10.92 -25.83
N LEU A 294 7.90 -11.53 -26.90
CA LEU A 294 7.61 -11.14 -28.28
C LEU A 294 6.14 -11.38 -28.63
N SER A 295 5.56 -12.47 -28.12
CA SER A 295 4.14 -12.77 -28.27
C SER A 295 3.27 -11.73 -27.58
N SER A 296 3.66 -11.27 -26.38
CA SER A 296 2.98 -10.19 -25.67
C SER A 296 3.07 -8.85 -26.41
N ILE A 297 4.27 -8.44 -26.85
CA ILE A 297 4.47 -7.24 -27.69
C ILE A 297 3.57 -7.28 -28.92
N SER A 298 3.51 -8.43 -29.59
CA SER A 298 2.73 -8.60 -30.81
C SER A 298 1.22 -8.54 -30.57
N SER A 299 0.76 -9.07 -29.43
CA SER A 299 -0.62 -8.91 -28.97
C SER A 299 -0.96 -7.43 -28.74
N HIS A 300 -0.07 -6.70 -28.08
CA HIS A 300 -0.26 -5.27 -27.82
C HIS A 300 -0.23 -4.42 -29.11
N LEU A 301 0.65 -4.75 -30.08
CA LEU A 301 0.66 -4.12 -31.41
C LEU A 301 -0.68 -4.32 -32.13
N ARG A 302 -1.21 -5.56 -32.15
CA ARG A 302 -2.52 -5.87 -32.76
C ARG A 302 -3.68 -5.13 -32.12
N GLN A 303 -3.56 -4.79 -30.85
CA GLN A 303 -4.56 -4.02 -30.10
C GLN A 303 -4.40 -2.50 -30.27
N GLY A 304 -3.45 -2.04 -31.10
CA GLY A 304 -3.22 -0.61 -31.34
C GLY A 304 -2.63 0.12 -30.14
N LEU A 305 -1.93 -0.60 -29.24
CA LEU A 305 -1.31 0.00 -28.05
C LEU A 305 0.01 0.70 -28.35
N PHE A 306 0.62 0.41 -29.50
CA PHE A 306 1.86 1.03 -29.95
C PHE A 306 1.69 1.61 -31.36
N SER A 307 2.59 2.52 -31.73
CA SER A 307 2.65 3.14 -33.04
C SER A 307 2.80 2.11 -34.17
N GLU A 308 2.46 2.49 -35.40
CA GLU A 308 2.73 1.65 -36.59
C GLU A 308 4.24 1.49 -36.87
N ASP A 309 5.07 2.39 -36.33
CA ASP A 309 6.53 2.25 -36.37
C ASP A 309 6.96 1.02 -35.56
N LEU A 310 7.67 0.10 -36.21
CA LEU A 310 8.15 -1.14 -35.58
C LEU A 310 9.09 -0.84 -34.40
N PRO A 311 8.78 -1.33 -33.19
CA PRO A 311 9.64 -1.10 -32.04
C PRO A 311 10.96 -1.87 -32.17
N THR A 312 12.03 -1.25 -31.68
CA THR A 312 13.35 -1.87 -31.55
C THR A 312 13.46 -2.52 -30.18
N VAL A 313 13.81 -3.81 -30.12
CA VAL A 313 14.05 -4.53 -28.87
C VAL A 313 15.55 -4.53 -28.58
N ILE A 314 15.95 -3.89 -27.48
CA ILE A 314 17.31 -3.96 -26.93
C ILE A 314 17.36 -5.04 -25.86
N MET A 315 18.37 -5.89 -25.97
CA MET A 315 18.64 -6.92 -24.97
C MET A 315 20.11 -7.06 -24.66
N ASP A 316 20.36 -7.65 -23.49
CA ASP A 316 21.70 -7.90 -22.99
C ASP A 316 22.41 -8.98 -23.81
N ARG A 317 23.75 -8.95 -23.83
CA ARG A 317 24.55 -9.88 -24.66
C ARG A 317 24.29 -11.36 -24.38
N GLY A 318 23.93 -11.71 -23.14
CA GLY A 318 23.58 -13.08 -22.77
C GLY A 318 22.46 -13.65 -23.63
N ILE A 319 21.45 -12.81 -23.88
CA ILE A 319 20.18 -13.12 -24.56
C ILE A 319 20.32 -12.97 -26.08
N ALA A 320 21.32 -12.22 -26.56
CA ALA A 320 21.59 -11.98 -27.98
C ALA A 320 22.21 -13.20 -28.70
N THR A 321 21.49 -14.33 -28.77
CA THR A 321 21.85 -15.53 -29.56
C THR A 321 21.27 -15.43 -30.97
N TYR A 322 21.87 -16.11 -31.95
CA TYR A 322 21.39 -16.11 -33.35
C TYR A 322 19.91 -16.47 -33.47
N ASP A 323 19.49 -17.51 -32.75
CA ASP A 323 18.10 -17.98 -32.75
C ASP A 323 17.16 -16.90 -32.20
N ASN A 324 17.58 -16.17 -31.16
CA ASN A 324 16.82 -15.06 -30.60
C ASN A 324 16.71 -13.86 -31.56
N ILE A 325 17.77 -13.55 -32.32
CA ILE A 325 17.72 -12.51 -33.36
C ILE A 325 16.68 -12.88 -34.42
N ALA A 326 16.80 -14.09 -34.97
CA ALA A 326 15.88 -14.60 -35.98
C ALA A 326 14.43 -14.65 -35.46
N LEU A 327 14.25 -14.99 -34.18
CA LEU A 327 12.96 -14.97 -33.53
C LEU A 327 12.38 -13.54 -33.52
N ILE A 328 13.12 -12.53 -33.06
CA ILE A 328 12.65 -11.12 -33.04
C ILE A 328 12.25 -10.65 -34.44
N GLU A 329 13.08 -10.93 -35.44
CA GLU A 329 12.82 -10.58 -36.84
C GLU A 329 11.57 -11.29 -37.38
N SER A 330 11.32 -12.54 -36.98
CA SER A 330 10.12 -13.29 -37.38
C SER A 330 8.81 -12.66 -36.87
N TYR A 331 8.87 -11.89 -35.78
CA TYR A 331 7.74 -11.11 -35.26
C TYR A 331 7.64 -9.71 -35.89
N GLY A 332 8.51 -9.40 -36.87
CA GLY A 332 8.57 -8.12 -37.56
C GLY A 332 9.25 -7.02 -36.76
N LEU A 333 9.93 -7.34 -35.66
CA LEU A 333 10.58 -6.37 -34.78
C LEU A 333 12.04 -6.17 -35.18
N SER A 334 12.61 -5.00 -34.83
CA SER A 334 14.02 -4.71 -35.08
C SER A 334 14.87 -5.09 -33.86
N PRO A 335 15.81 -6.04 -33.96
CA PRO A 335 16.70 -6.37 -32.85
C PRO A 335 17.87 -5.36 -32.73
N SER A 336 18.26 -5.02 -31.50
CA SER A 336 19.48 -4.25 -31.21
C SER A 336 20.14 -4.78 -29.94
N PHE A 337 21.46 -4.64 -29.84
CA PHE A 337 22.24 -5.25 -28.75
C PHE A 337 23.25 -4.25 -28.20
N ALA A 338 23.43 -4.27 -26.87
CA ALA A 338 24.44 -3.44 -26.21
C ALA A 338 25.88 -3.87 -26.55
N ASP A 339 26.09 -5.15 -26.88
CA ASP A 339 27.38 -5.75 -27.23
C ASP A 339 27.22 -6.91 -28.25
N PHE A 340 28.27 -7.25 -28.99
CA PHE A 340 28.22 -8.29 -30.03
C PHE A 340 27.80 -9.69 -29.49
N PRO A 341 27.03 -10.49 -30.27
CA PRO A 341 26.53 -11.82 -29.89
C PRO A 341 27.59 -12.79 -29.34
N LYS A 342 27.21 -13.64 -28.37
CA LYS A 342 28.01 -14.83 -27.99
C LYS A 342 27.81 -15.88 -29.09
N ASN A 343 28.87 -16.18 -29.86
CA ASN A 343 28.95 -17.13 -30.99
C ASN A 343 28.69 -16.49 -32.37
N ARG A 344 29.76 -15.92 -32.97
CA ARG A 344 29.80 -15.56 -34.39
C ARG A 344 30.33 -16.73 -35.23
N PRO A 345 29.58 -17.23 -36.22
CA PRO A 345 30.13 -17.60 -37.51
C PRO A 345 30.01 -16.39 -38.46
N ASN A 346 31.17 -15.92 -38.97
CA ASN A 346 31.39 -14.95 -40.06
C ASN A 346 30.17 -14.26 -40.70
N TRP A 347 30.03 -12.95 -40.50
CA TRP A 347 29.14 -12.09 -41.30
C TRP A 347 29.96 -11.31 -42.35
N PRO A 348 29.56 -11.24 -43.63
CA PRO A 348 30.18 -10.37 -44.62
C PRO A 348 29.60 -8.95 -44.49
N PHE A 349 30.47 -7.94 -44.54
CA PHE A 349 30.11 -6.52 -44.51
C PHE A 349 29.22 -6.10 -45.67
#